data_AF-A0A1V4XI45-F1
#
_entry.id   AF-A0A1V4XI45-F1
#
_cell.length_a   1.000
_cell.length_b   1.000
_cell.length_c   1.000
_cell.angle_alpha   90.00
_cell.angle_beta   90.00
_cell.angle_gamma   90.00
#
_symmetry.space_group_name_H-M   'P 1'
#
loop_
_entity.id
_entity.type
_entity.pdbx_description
1 polymer ?
#
loop_
_entity_poly.entity_id
_entity_poly.type
_entity_poly.pdbx_seq_one_letter_code
_entity_poly.pdbx_strand_id
1 'polypeptide(L)'
;MTTDLPKILNRSVSSVWRIFTQGLGDSYQIVFKSERFNINETVTLKIPRIVDDETIEKVNKQLSANRLYKHKHLKNKYLLSRMIFCENCGFALVGVTNAGYSYYRHQPFRRCSSFASVRADVIENLVLTDIINNFGDVAELEKSMKMAVPDLEKRKELEKQCEILNSDLEKITVQKNRIVKSIANGTISDDDAKSEMKALKEKEAFYQEEIKKIDLQLETIPSEKQIGMKAELLHRMHLEFLRYNPARLSEMSYDDKKALLQKLFSGKTPDGKRQGVYITFNDTHPNGIYTIKGQLREIIGYFDSNVTSVDAD
;
A
#
# COMPACT_ATOMS: atom_id res chain seq x y z
N MET A 1 -10.35 -21.18 -9.63
CA MET A 1 -11.58 -20.84 -10.38
C MET A 1 -11.75 -19.32 -10.39
N THR A 2 -11.62 -18.66 -11.55
CA THR A 2 -12.15 -17.31 -11.92
C THR A 2 -11.35 -16.76 -13.11
N THR A 3 -11.32 -17.48 -14.23
CA THR A 3 -10.56 -17.02 -15.40
C THR A 3 -11.37 -16.24 -16.43
N ASP A 4 -12.69 -16.05 -16.28
CA ASP A 4 -13.45 -15.33 -17.31
C ASP A 4 -14.75 -14.67 -16.82
N LEU A 5 -14.68 -13.79 -15.81
CA LEU A 5 -15.79 -12.89 -15.45
C LEU A 5 -16.43 -12.17 -16.66
N PRO A 6 -15.66 -11.67 -17.64
CA PRO A 6 -16.22 -11.08 -18.86
C PRO A 6 -17.08 -12.04 -19.69
N LYS A 7 -16.73 -13.33 -19.75
CA LYS A 7 -17.54 -14.33 -20.46
C LYS A 7 -18.81 -14.67 -19.69
N ILE A 8 -18.73 -14.77 -18.36
CA ILE A 8 -19.90 -15.02 -17.51
C ILE A 8 -20.91 -13.87 -17.64
N LEU A 9 -20.42 -12.63 -17.64
CA LEU A 9 -21.26 -11.45 -17.75
C LEU A 9 -21.69 -11.13 -19.19
N ASN A 10 -21.17 -11.85 -20.19
CA ASN A 10 -21.35 -11.54 -21.61
C ASN A 10 -21.06 -10.06 -21.94
N ARG A 11 -19.98 -9.52 -21.37
CA ARG A 11 -19.57 -8.11 -21.53
C ARG A 11 -18.10 -8.03 -21.93
N SER A 12 -17.74 -6.95 -22.61
CA SER A 12 -16.33 -6.67 -22.92
C SER A 12 -15.51 -6.47 -21.63
N VAL A 13 -14.22 -6.78 -21.67
CA VAL A 13 -13.30 -6.57 -20.54
C VAL A 13 -13.32 -5.11 -20.08
N SER A 14 -13.35 -4.17 -21.03
CA SER A 14 -13.41 -2.73 -20.75
C SER A 14 -14.71 -2.34 -20.04
N SER A 15 -15.84 -2.92 -20.43
CA SER A 15 -17.13 -2.67 -19.78
C SER A 15 -17.14 -3.20 -18.34
N VAL A 16 -16.62 -4.40 -18.11
CA VAL A 16 -16.52 -5.00 -16.78
C VAL A 16 -15.59 -4.17 -15.89
N TRP A 17 -14.42 -3.77 -16.42
CA TRP A 17 -13.49 -2.92 -15.69
C TRP A 17 -14.12 -1.58 -15.29
N ARG A 18 -14.89 -0.95 -16.18
CA ARG A 18 -15.61 0.30 -15.89
C ARG A 18 -16.65 0.11 -14.78
N ILE A 19 -17.38 -1.01 -14.77
CA ILE A 19 -18.36 -1.32 -13.71
C ILE A 19 -17.66 -1.37 -12.34
N PHE A 20 -16.56 -2.12 -12.23
CA PHE A 20 -15.86 -2.27 -10.94
C PHE A 20 -15.08 -1.02 -10.50
N THR A 21 -14.73 -0.11 -11.42
CA THR A 21 -13.97 1.12 -11.09
C THR A 21 -14.84 2.35 -10.91
N GLN A 22 -15.96 2.46 -11.64
CA GLN A 22 -16.78 3.68 -11.70
C GLN A 22 -18.25 3.42 -11.35
N GLY A 23 -18.70 2.16 -11.29
CA GLY A 23 -20.12 1.81 -11.15
C GLY A 23 -20.54 1.29 -9.77
N LEU A 24 -19.61 1.11 -8.83
CA LEU A 24 -19.92 0.58 -7.50
C LEU A 24 -20.25 1.65 -6.45
N GLY A 25 -19.97 2.92 -6.76
CA GLY A 25 -20.22 4.04 -5.85
C GLY A 25 -21.68 4.51 -5.85
N ASP A 26 -21.91 5.62 -5.15
CA ASP A 26 -23.19 6.33 -5.06
C ASP A 26 -23.37 7.38 -6.17
N SER A 27 -22.36 7.55 -7.02
CA SER A 27 -22.35 8.51 -8.11
C SER A 27 -21.79 7.90 -9.39
N TYR A 28 -22.39 8.27 -10.51
CA TYR A 28 -21.98 7.81 -11.83
C TYR A 28 -21.85 9.00 -12.78
N GLN A 29 -20.67 9.13 -13.38
CA GLN A 29 -20.38 10.20 -14.32
C GLN A 29 -20.68 9.75 -15.76
N ILE A 30 -21.48 10.53 -16.47
CA ILE A 30 -21.77 10.33 -17.88
C ILE A 30 -21.17 11.52 -18.65
N VAL A 31 -20.27 11.20 -19.58
CA VAL A 31 -19.68 12.19 -20.50
C VAL A 31 -20.50 12.20 -21.78
N PHE A 32 -21.14 13.32 -22.08
CA PHE A 32 -21.81 13.59 -23.34
C PHE A 32 -20.84 14.33 -24.26
N LYS A 33 -20.33 13.62 -25.27
CA LYS A 33 -19.46 14.20 -26.29
C LYS A 33 -20.13 14.13 -27.66
N SER A 34 -20.38 15.28 -28.29
CA SER A 34 -20.86 15.36 -29.65
C SER A 34 -20.18 16.52 -30.38
N GLU A 35 -19.33 16.19 -31.35
CA GLU A 35 -18.63 17.20 -32.19
C GLU A 35 -19.62 17.97 -33.07
N ARG A 36 -20.65 17.29 -33.58
CA ARG A 36 -21.70 17.90 -34.42
C ARG A 36 -22.50 18.98 -33.69
N PHE A 37 -22.72 18.82 -32.39
CA PHE A 37 -23.49 19.76 -31.56
C PHE A 37 -22.60 20.60 -30.64
N ASN A 38 -21.28 20.48 -30.75
CA ASN A 38 -20.30 21.11 -29.85
C ASN A 38 -20.59 20.90 -28.36
N ILE A 39 -21.04 19.70 -27.98
CA ILE A 39 -21.34 19.33 -26.60
C ILE A 39 -20.17 18.51 -26.06
N ASN A 40 -19.60 18.97 -24.95
CA ASN A 40 -18.65 18.21 -24.14
C ASN A 40 -18.95 18.46 -22.66
N GLU A 41 -19.97 17.77 -22.14
CA GLU A 41 -20.47 17.95 -20.79
C GLU A 41 -20.36 16.65 -20.00
N THR A 42 -20.02 16.75 -18.71
CA THR A 42 -20.00 15.60 -17.80
C THR A 42 -21.06 15.80 -16.74
N VAL A 43 -22.07 14.92 -16.73
CA VAL A 43 -23.18 14.96 -15.77
C VAL A 43 -22.97 13.87 -14.72
N THR A 44 -23.04 14.28 -13.45
CA THR A 44 -22.95 13.36 -12.31
C THR A 44 -24.35 12.98 -11.83
N LEU A 45 -24.70 11.70 -11.96
CA LEU A 45 -25.95 11.15 -11.46
C LEU A 45 -25.73 10.53 -10.09
N LYS A 46 -26.63 10.80 -9.14
CA LYS A 46 -26.69 10.06 -7.88
C LYS A 46 -27.48 8.77 -8.08
N ILE A 47 -26.89 7.65 -7.70
CA ILE A 47 -27.47 6.31 -7.83
C ILE A 47 -27.61 5.71 -6.43
N PRO A 48 -28.73 5.02 -6.12
CA PRO A 48 -28.87 4.32 -4.85
C PRO A 48 -27.74 3.29 -4.69
N ARG A 49 -27.17 3.27 -3.49
CA ARG A 49 -26.01 2.43 -3.15
C ARG A 49 -26.40 0.95 -3.19
N ILE A 50 -25.71 0.17 -4.01
CA ILE A 50 -25.95 -1.28 -4.17
C ILE A 50 -24.97 -2.11 -3.33
N VAL A 51 -23.77 -1.59 -3.07
CA VAL A 51 -22.66 -2.30 -2.41
C VAL A 51 -22.16 -1.48 -1.21
N ASP A 52 -21.75 -2.17 -0.15
CA ASP A 52 -21.18 -1.56 1.06
C ASP A 52 -19.74 -1.04 0.84
N ASP A 53 -19.32 -0.07 1.67
CA ASP A 53 -18.02 0.59 1.54
C ASP A 53 -16.83 -0.38 1.75
N GLU A 54 -16.98 -1.37 2.62
CA GLU A 54 -15.94 -2.35 2.91
C GLU A 54 -15.65 -3.24 1.68
N THR A 55 -16.70 -3.68 0.99
CA THR A 55 -16.61 -4.45 -0.25
C THR A 55 -16.02 -3.61 -1.38
N ILE A 56 -16.39 -2.34 -1.51
CA ILE A 56 -15.80 -1.41 -2.50
C ILE A 56 -14.29 -1.25 -2.26
N GLU A 57 -13.88 -1.07 -1.02
CA GLU A 57 -12.46 -0.94 -0.66
C GLU A 57 -11.67 -2.22 -1.00
N LYS A 58 -12.22 -3.40 -0.68
CA LYS A 58 -11.63 -4.70 -1.05
C LYS A 58 -11.47 -4.87 -2.56
N VAL A 59 -12.49 -4.50 -3.34
CA VAL A 59 -12.43 -4.53 -4.81
C VAL A 59 -11.33 -3.61 -5.35
N ASN A 60 -11.25 -2.38 -4.84
CA ASN A 60 -10.21 -1.43 -5.26
C ASN A 60 -8.79 -1.91 -4.91
N LYS A 61 -8.60 -2.49 -3.72
CA LYS A 61 -7.34 -3.15 -3.34
C LYS A 61 -7.02 -4.31 -4.28
N GLN A 62 -8.00 -5.13 -4.64
CA GLN A 62 -7.79 -6.24 -5.57
C GLN A 62 -7.49 -5.76 -7.00
N LEU A 63 -8.14 -4.70 -7.49
CA LEU A 63 -7.89 -4.12 -8.81
C LEU A 63 -6.49 -3.51 -8.90
N SER A 64 -6.05 -2.79 -7.86
CA SER A 64 -4.69 -2.24 -7.80
C SER A 64 -3.64 -3.36 -7.78
N ALA A 65 -3.86 -4.42 -6.99
CA ALA A 65 -3.02 -5.62 -6.99
C ALA A 65 -3.00 -6.29 -8.37
N ASN A 66 -4.16 -6.49 -9.01
CA ASN A 66 -4.22 -7.11 -10.33
C ASN A 66 -3.45 -6.29 -11.39
N ARG A 67 -3.57 -4.95 -11.39
CA ARG A 67 -2.79 -4.05 -12.27
C ARG A 67 -1.28 -4.14 -12.01
N LEU A 68 -0.91 -4.35 -10.75
CA LEU A 68 0.47 -4.51 -10.33
C LEU A 68 1.03 -5.89 -10.70
N TYR A 69 0.23 -6.95 -10.77
CA TYR A 69 0.77 -8.30 -10.69
C TYR A 69 0.32 -9.28 -11.78
N LYS A 70 -0.83 -9.05 -12.42
CA LYS A 70 -1.37 -9.97 -13.45
C LYS A 70 -1.16 -9.41 -14.86
N HIS A 71 -0.08 -9.83 -15.51
CA HIS A 71 0.10 -9.69 -16.97
C HIS A 71 -0.09 -11.06 -17.64
N LYS A 72 -0.72 -11.08 -18.83
CA LYS A 72 -0.89 -12.31 -19.62
C LYS A 72 0.48 -12.92 -19.96
N HIS A 73 0.56 -14.25 -19.86
CA HIS A 73 1.65 -15.14 -20.27
C HIS A 73 3.02 -14.47 -20.37
N LEU A 74 3.64 -14.23 -19.21
CA LEU A 74 5.04 -13.82 -19.15
C LEU A 74 5.92 -14.97 -19.68
N LYS A 75 6.72 -14.67 -20.70
CA LYS A 75 7.66 -15.61 -21.33
C LYS A 75 8.66 -16.16 -20.30
N ASN A 76 9.06 -15.31 -19.34
CA ASN A 76 9.97 -15.63 -18.24
C ASN A 76 9.31 -15.29 -16.90
N LYS A 77 9.51 -16.17 -15.92
CA LYS A 77 8.89 -16.11 -14.59
C LYS A 77 9.89 -15.51 -13.59
N TYR A 78 9.49 -14.46 -12.87
CA TYR A 78 10.31 -13.70 -11.93
C TYR A 78 9.56 -13.49 -10.62
N LEU A 79 9.99 -14.16 -9.54
CA LEU A 79 9.29 -14.17 -8.26
C LEU A 79 9.29 -12.80 -7.59
N LEU A 80 10.38 -12.03 -7.71
CA LEU A 80 10.51 -10.71 -7.09
C LEU A 80 10.18 -9.54 -8.03
N SER A 81 9.70 -9.83 -9.25
CA SER A 81 9.25 -8.77 -10.17
C SER A 81 8.25 -7.81 -9.50
N ARG A 82 8.57 -6.50 -9.55
CA ARG A 82 7.88 -5.36 -8.92
C ARG A 82 7.92 -5.29 -7.38
N MET A 83 8.71 -6.16 -6.76
CA MET A 83 8.95 -6.22 -5.31
C MET A 83 10.45 -6.13 -4.99
N ILE A 84 11.29 -5.83 -5.99
CA ILE A 84 12.72 -5.68 -5.85
C ILE A 84 13.15 -4.28 -6.29
N PHE A 85 13.98 -3.63 -5.48
CA PHE A 85 14.33 -2.22 -5.59
C PHE A 85 15.82 -2.02 -5.36
N CYS A 86 16.36 -0.93 -5.89
CA CYS A 86 17.68 -0.44 -5.52
C CYS A 86 17.55 0.47 -4.29
N GLU A 87 18.34 0.24 -3.24
CA GLU A 87 18.33 1.08 -2.03
C GLU A 87 18.78 2.52 -2.34
N ASN A 88 19.78 2.67 -3.22
CA ASN A 88 20.38 3.96 -3.53
C ASN A 88 19.46 4.87 -4.36
N CYS A 89 18.77 4.33 -5.38
CA CYS A 89 17.90 5.13 -6.25
C CYS A 89 16.40 4.94 -5.98
N GLY A 90 16.01 3.96 -5.16
CA GLY A 90 14.61 3.67 -4.81
C GLY A 90 13.76 3.09 -5.95
N PHE A 91 14.31 2.93 -7.16
CA PHE A 91 13.56 2.42 -8.31
C PHE A 91 13.51 0.89 -8.33
N ALA A 92 12.43 0.36 -8.92
CA ALA A 92 12.24 -1.07 -9.10
C ALA A 92 13.14 -1.62 -10.22
N LEU A 93 13.76 -2.79 -9.97
CA LEU A 93 14.54 -3.49 -11.00
C LEU A 93 13.64 -4.26 -11.96
N VAL A 94 14.13 -4.49 -13.18
CA VAL A 94 13.42 -5.20 -14.24
C VAL A 94 14.05 -6.56 -14.48
N GLY A 95 13.23 -7.60 -14.58
CA GLY A 95 13.68 -8.93 -14.97
C GLY A 95 14.10 -8.98 -16.43
N VAL A 96 15.34 -9.40 -16.70
CA VAL A 96 15.90 -9.61 -18.04
C VAL A 96 16.50 -11.01 -18.10
N THR A 97 16.30 -11.74 -19.19
CA THR A 97 16.96 -13.03 -19.41
C THR A 97 17.98 -12.84 -20.52
N ASN A 98 19.23 -13.20 -20.26
CA ASN A 98 20.31 -13.18 -21.22
C ASN A 98 21.02 -14.54 -21.23
N ALA A 99 21.25 -15.11 -22.42
CA ALA A 99 21.97 -16.37 -22.61
C ALA A 99 21.52 -17.52 -21.67
N GLY A 100 20.22 -17.63 -21.36
CA GLY A 100 19.67 -18.66 -20.47
C GLY A 100 19.72 -18.33 -18.97
N TYR A 101 20.42 -17.27 -18.57
CA TYR A 101 20.45 -16.77 -17.21
C TYR A 101 19.46 -15.63 -17.01
N SER A 102 18.84 -15.58 -15.83
CA SER A 102 17.86 -14.55 -15.48
C SER A 102 18.45 -13.57 -14.47
N TYR A 103 18.23 -12.28 -14.69
CA TYR A 103 18.79 -11.19 -13.92
C TYR A 103 17.73 -10.14 -13.59
N TYR A 104 17.93 -9.42 -12.49
CA TYR A 104 17.27 -8.15 -12.20
C TYR A 104 18.22 -7.01 -12.53
N ARG A 105 17.85 -6.17 -13.50
CA ARG A 105 18.69 -5.09 -14.03
C ARG A 105 18.07 -3.72 -13.77
N HIS A 106 18.92 -2.70 -13.61
CA HIS A 106 18.48 -1.31 -13.66
C HIS A 106 17.91 -0.96 -15.04
N GLN A 107 16.95 -0.03 -15.06
CA GLN A 107 16.47 0.50 -16.33
C GLN A 107 17.55 1.41 -16.95
N PRO A 108 17.92 1.21 -18.22
CA PRO A 108 19.03 1.93 -18.86
C PRO A 108 18.83 3.45 -18.90
N PHE A 109 17.58 3.93 -18.88
CA PHE A 109 17.27 5.37 -18.85
C PHE A 109 17.43 6.02 -17.46
N ARG A 110 17.76 5.24 -16.43
CA ARG A 110 17.88 5.74 -15.05
C ARG A 110 19.37 5.75 -14.67
N ARG A 111 19.91 6.95 -14.44
CA ARG A 111 21.31 7.20 -14.04
C ARG A 111 21.57 6.73 -12.60
N CYS A 112 21.60 5.43 -12.37
CA CYS A 112 22.07 4.84 -11.12
C CYS A 112 23.29 3.98 -11.41
N SER A 113 24.44 4.36 -10.87
CA SER A 113 25.74 3.69 -11.07
C SER A 113 26.08 2.68 -9.97
N SER A 114 25.15 2.38 -9.06
CA SER A 114 25.43 1.50 -7.91
C SER A 114 25.72 0.06 -8.32
N PHE A 115 24.96 -0.49 -9.27
CA PHE A 115 25.19 -1.83 -9.84
C PHE A 115 24.41 -1.99 -11.14
N ALA A 116 24.90 -2.81 -12.07
CA ALA A 116 24.21 -3.02 -13.34
C ALA A 116 23.04 -4.02 -13.20
N SER A 117 23.33 -5.21 -12.67
CA SER A 117 22.36 -6.29 -12.52
C SER A 117 22.74 -7.28 -11.42
N VAL A 118 21.74 -8.04 -10.94
CA VAL A 118 21.88 -9.12 -9.96
C VAL A 118 21.24 -10.40 -10.51
N ARG A 119 21.86 -11.55 -10.27
CA ARG A 119 21.32 -12.86 -10.66
C ARG A 119 19.99 -13.14 -9.96
N ALA A 120 18.95 -13.38 -10.75
CA ALA A 120 17.58 -13.55 -10.26
C ALA A 120 17.40 -14.84 -9.46
N ASP A 121 18.00 -15.94 -9.93
CA ASP A 121 17.97 -17.25 -9.25
C ASP A 121 18.59 -17.19 -7.86
N VAL A 122 19.73 -16.49 -7.73
CA VAL A 122 20.43 -16.36 -6.45
C VAL A 122 19.61 -15.53 -5.45
N ILE A 123 19.21 -14.31 -5.83
CA ILE A 123 18.46 -13.44 -4.90
C ILE A 123 17.10 -14.01 -4.53
N GLU A 124 16.40 -14.67 -5.46
CA GLU A 124 15.09 -15.28 -5.19
C GLU A 124 15.22 -16.41 -4.16
N ASN A 125 16.23 -17.27 -4.30
CA ASN A 125 16.45 -18.37 -3.37
C ASN A 125 16.87 -17.87 -1.98
N LEU A 126 17.77 -16.87 -1.92
CA LEU A 126 18.20 -16.26 -0.66
C LEU A 126 17.02 -15.62 0.08
N VAL A 127 16.24 -14.78 -0.62
CA VAL A 127 15.07 -14.12 -0.03
C VAL A 127 14.03 -15.13 0.44
N LEU A 128 13.74 -16.17 -0.33
CA LEU A 128 12.80 -17.21 0.08
C LEU A 128 13.30 -17.97 1.32
N THR A 129 14.59 -18.30 1.38
CA THR A 129 15.20 -19.00 2.52
C THR A 129 15.15 -18.15 3.78
N ASP A 130 15.49 -16.87 3.67
CA ASP A 130 15.42 -15.93 4.80
C ASP A 130 14.00 -15.70 5.27
N ILE A 131 13.02 -15.66 4.36
CA ILE A 131 11.60 -15.62 4.73
C ILE A 131 11.22 -16.89 5.51
N ILE A 132 11.65 -18.07 5.07
CA ILE A 132 11.33 -19.33 5.77
C ILE A 132 11.92 -19.34 7.18
N ASN A 133 13.20 -19.00 7.30
CA ASN A 133 13.91 -19.09 8.57
C ASN A 133 13.38 -18.06 9.58
N ASN A 134 13.09 -16.83 9.13
CA ASN A 134 12.65 -15.76 10.02
C ASN A 134 11.13 -15.77 10.29
N PHE A 135 10.31 -16.26 9.36
CA PHE A 135 8.86 -16.40 9.56
C PHE A 135 8.43 -17.83 9.96
N GLY A 136 9.41 -18.70 10.20
CA GLY A 136 9.24 -20.10 10.62
C GLY A 136 8.95 -20.27 12.12
N ASP A 137 9.31 -19.30 12.95
CA ASP A 137 9.05 -19.34 14.40
C ASP A 137 7.93 -18.37 14.79
N VAL A 138 6.72 -18.91 14.96
CA VAL A 138 5.50 -18.15 15.29
C VAL A 138 5.65 -17.36 16.60
N ALA A 139 6.37 -17.90 17.58
CA ALA A 139 6.54 -17.24 18.88
C ALA A 139 7.46 -16.02 18.78
N GLU A 140 8.49 -16.10 17.93
CA GLU A 140 9.39 -14.97 17.67
C GLU A 140 8.74 -13.92 16.76
N LEU A 141 7.84 -14.34 15.87
CA LEU A 141 7.05 -13.48 15.00
C LEU A 141 6.06 -12.63 15.80
N GLU A 142 5.33 -13.19 16.77
CA GLU A 142 4.47 -12.41 17.67
C GLU A 142 5.26 -11.44 18.57
N LYS A 143 6.42 -11.88 19.05
CA LYS A 143 7.28 -11.06 19.91
C LYS A 143 7.92 -9.91 19.13
N SER A 144 8.40 -10.18 17.92
CA SER A 144 8.92 -9.15 17.01
C SER A 144 7.82 -8.22 16.52
N MET A 145 6.59 -8.68 16.31
CA MET A 145 5.43 -7.83 16.00
C MET A 145 5.09 -6.86 17.14
N LYS A 146 5.26 -7.27 18.40
CA LYS A 146 5.09 -6.38 19.55
C LYS A 146 6.27 -5.42 19.71
N MET A 147 7.49 -5.84 19.36
CA MET A 147 8.72 -5.04 19.50
C MET A 147 9.00 -4.09 18.33
N ALA A 148 8.59 -4.44 17.11
CA ALA A 148 8.83 -3.68 15.88
C ALA A 148 7.84 -2.51 15.69
N VAL A 149 7.02 -2.21 16.70
CA VAL A 149 6.12 -1.05 16.67
C VAL A 149 6.61 -0.03 17.68
N PRO A 150 7.67 0.74 17.35
CA PRO A 150 8.19 1.79 18.24
C PRO A 150 7.15 2.91 18.51
N ASP A 151 6.05 2.96 17.76
CA ASP A 151 5.13 4.10 17.75
C ASP A 151 3.70 3.80 18.25
N LEU A 152 3.42 2.69 18.96
CA LEU A 152 2.07 2.47 19.53
C LEU A 152 1.68 3.55 20.53
N GLU A 153 2.61 3.96 21.40
CA GLU A 153 2.37 5.04 22.36
C GLU A 153 2.20 6.38 21.64
N LYS A 154 3.00 6.63 20.61
CA LYS A 154 2.87 7.83 19.76
C LYS A 154 1.54 7.86 19.02
N ARG A 155 1.06 6.71 18.52
CA ARG A 155 -0.24 6.57 17.89
C ARG A 155 -1.37 6.85 18.88
N LYS A 156 -1.33 6.28 20.08
CA LYS A 156 -2.33 6.54 21.13
C LYS A 156 -2.37 8.02 21.50
N GLU A 157 -1.21 8.67 21.59
CA GLU A 157 -1.12 10.10 21.86
C GLU A 157 -1.76 10.92 20.72
N LEU A 158 -1.46 10.59 19.45
CA LEU A 158 -2.09 11.22 18.29
C LEU A 158 -3.61 10.98 18.22
N GLU A 159 -4.08 9.77 18.51
CA GLU A 159 -5.51 9.43 18.58
C GLU A 159 -6.21 10.25 19.66
N LYS A 160 -5.61 10.36 20.84
CA LYS A 160 -6.13 11.18 21.94
C LYS A 160 -6.15 12.67 21.60
N GLN A 161 -5.12 13.19 20.92
CA GLN A 161 -5.11 14.57 20.44
C GLN A 161 -6.23 14.81 19.42
N CYS A 162 -6.46 13.85 18.51
CA CYS A 162 -7.55 13.92 17.55
C CYS A 162 -8.93 13.92 18.24
N GLU A 163 -9.13 13.10 19.27
CA GLU A 163 -10.36 13.09 20.07
C GLU A 163 -10.63 14.44 20.76
N ILE A 164 -9.59 15.04 21.35
CA ILE A 164 -9.71 16.36 22.01
C ILE A 164 -10.10 17.44 20.99
N LEU A 165 -9.42 17.49 19.84
CA LEU A 165 -9.69 18.46 18.77
C LEU A 165 -11.10 18.30 18.19
N ASN A 166 -11.57 17.06 18.01
CA ASN A 166 -12.95 16.80 17.58
C ASN A 166 -13.98 17.27 18.62
N SER A 167 -13.75 17.02 19.91
CA SER A 167 -14.61 17.53 20.99
C SER A 167 -14.65 19.07 20.98
N ASP A 168 -13.52 19.73 20.70
CA ASP A 168 -13.48 21.19 20.63
C ASP A 168 -14.18 21.74 19.38
N LEU A 169 -14.14 21.03 18.24
CA LEU A 169 -14.96 21.34 17.06
C LEU A 169 -16.46 21.22 17.35
N GLU A 170 -16.88 20.21 18.11
CA GLU A 170 -18.28 20.08 18.54
C GLU A 170 -18.70 21.27 19.42
N LYS A 171 -17.85 21.69 20.37
CA LYS A 171 -18.11 22.88 21.20
C LYS A 171 -18.22 24.14 20.36
N ILE A 172 -17.35 24.33 19.37
CA ILE A 172 -17.42 25.47 18.43
C ILE A 172 -18.74 25.43 17.66
N THR A 173 -19.17 24.25 17.21
CA THR A 173 -20.45 24.09 16.50
C THR A 173 -21.63 24.47 17.38
N VAL A 174 -21.63 24.07 18.65
CA VAL A 174 -22.64 24.49 19.64
C VAL A 174 -22.60 26.01 19.87
N GLN A 175 -21.43 26.61 19.97
CA GLN A 175 -21.27 28.06 20.14
C GLN A 175 -21.80 28.84 18.93
N LYS A 176 -21.45 28.41 17.70
CA LYS A 176 -21.99 29.00 16.46
C LYS A 176 -23.52 28.94 16.42
N ASN A 177 -24.10 27.80 16.81
CA ASN A 177 -25.56 27.65 16.87
C ASN A 177 -26.20 28.55 17.93
N ARG A 178 -25.52 28.79 19.07
CA ARG A 178 -25.98 29.75 20.08
C ARG A 178 -25.98 31.17 19.54
N ILE A 179 -24.92 31.59 18.85
CA ILE A 179 -24.86 32.92 18.22
C ILE A 179 -26.01 33.10 17.23
N VAL A 180 -26.25 32.12 16.35
CA VAL A 180 -27.36 32.16 15.38
C VAL A 180 -28.71 32.32 16.09
N LYS A 181 -28.93 31.59 17.18
CA LYS A 181 -30.17 31.71 17.98
C LYS A 181 -30.28 33.08 18.67
N SER A 182 -29.18 33.61 19.19
CA SER A 182 -29.16 34.93 19.85
C SER A 182 -29.43 36.08 18.89
N ILE A 183 -28.97 35.99 17.63
CA ILE A 183 -29.33 36.93 16.56
C ILE A 183 -30.83 36.80 16.26
N ALA A 184 -31.34 35.58 16.07
CA ALA A 184 -32.74 35.34 15.76
C ALA A 184 -33.70 35.86 16.85
N ASN A 185 -33.26 35.85 18.11
CA ASN A 185 -34.00 36.37 19.25
C ASN A 185 -33.76 37.87 19.51
N GLY A 186 -32.97 38.55 18.67
CA GLY A 186 -32.66 39.99 18.80
C GLY A 186 -31.86 40.35 20.06
N THR A 187 -31.14 39.38 20.65
CA THR A 187 -30.42 39.56 21.92
C THR A 187 -29.02 40.16 21.74
N ILE A 188 -28.45 40.06 20.54
CA ILE A 188 -27.09 40.53 20.21
C ILE A 188 -27.16 41.32 18.89
N SER A 189 -26.32 42.33 18.73
CA SER A 189 -26.21 43.09 17.48
C SER A 189 -25.58 42.25 16.37
N ASP A 190 -25.94 42.54 15.11
CA ASP A 190 -25.38 41.85 13.94
C ASP A 190 -23.86 41.99 13.84
N ASP A 191 -23.30 43.12 14.27
CA ASP A 191 -21.86 43.38 14.18
C ASP A 191 -21.07 42.63 15.27
N ASP A 192 -21.60 42.56 16.50
CA ASP A 192 -21.00 41.74 17.56
C ASP A 192 -21.04 40.26 17.18
N ALA A 193 -22.17 39.80 16.64
CA ALA A 193 -22.34 38.42 16.22
C ALA A 193 -21.44 38.04 15.03
N LYS A 194 -21.21 38.95 14.08
CA LYS A 194 -20.22 38.76 12.99
C LYS A 194 -18.80 38.61 13.55
N SER A 195 -18.43 39.43 14.54
CA SER A 195 -17.09 39.40 15.12
C SER A 195 -16.80 38.07 15.83
N GLU A 196 -17.73 37.57 16.65
CA GLU A 196 -17.61 36.27 17.32
C GLU A 196 -17.64 35.11 16.31
N MET A 197 -18.55 35.16 15.34
CA MET A 197 -18.66 34.12 14.31
C MET A 197 -17.37 34.01 13.48
N LYS A 198 -16.70 35.14 13.22
CA LYS A 198 -15.39 35.15 12.53
C LYS A 198 -14.32 34.46 13.38
N ALA A 199 -14.20 34.81 14.66
CA ALA A 199 -13.23 34.18 15.56
C ALA A 199 -13.46 32.66 15.71
N LEU A 200 -14.73 32.22 15.76
CA LEU A 200 -15.06 30.80 15.80
C LEU A 200 -14.72 30.06 14.50
N LYS A 201 -14.95 30.68 13.34
CA LYS A 201 -14.56 30.11 12.03
C LYS A 201 -13.04 29.98 11.87
N GLU A 202 -12.28 30.95 12.38
CA GLU A 202 -10.81 30.89 12.36
C GLU A 202 -10.28 29.74 13.23
N LYS A 203 -10.85 29.54 14.43
CA LYS A 203 -10.51 28.40 15.29
C LYS A 203 -10.93 27.05 14.68
N GLU A 204 -12.11 27.00 14.07
CA GLU A 204 -12.61 25.81 13.37
C GLU A 204 -11.66 25.40 12.22
N ALA A 205 -11.23 26.36 11.40
CA ALA A 205 -10.29 26.11 10.31
C ALA A 205 -8.95 25.59 10.85
N PHE A 206 -8.43 26.20 11.93
CA PHE A 206 -7.19 25.76 12.57
C PHE A 206 -7.28 24.31 13.08
N TYR A 207 -8.34 23.95 13.82
CA TYR A 207 -8.52 22.58 14.31
C TYR A 207 -8.72 21.56 13.18
N GLN A 208 -9.43 21.93 12.12
CA GLN A 208 -9.59 21.07 10.94
C GLN A 208 -8.25 20.82 10.22
N GLU A 209 -7.36 21.82 10.15
CA GLU A 209 -6.02 21.61 9.57
C GLU A 209 -5.14 20.73 10.45
N GLU A 210 -5.18 20.90 11.78
CA GLU A 210 -4.41 20.04 12.69
C GLU A 210 -4.90 18.59 12.66
N ILE A 211 -6.21 18.35 12.65
CA ILE A 211 -6.77 16.99 12.48
C ILE A 211 -6.28 16.36 11.18
N LYS A 212 -6.30 17.10 10.05
CA LYS A 212 -5.78 16.57 8.78
C LYS A 212 -4.31 16.18 8.85
N LYS A 213 -3.48 16.95 9.57
CA LYS A 213 -2.05 16.61 9.75
C LYS A 213 -1.90 15.34 10.60
N ILE A 214 -2.69 15.21 11.67
CA ILE A 214 -2.68 14.04 12.54
C ILE A 214 -3.18 12.80 11.78
N ASP A 215 -4.24 12.91 10.99
CA ASP A 215 -4.77 11.81 10.18
C ASP A 215 -3.73 11.30 9.17
N LEU A 216 -3.00 12.21 8.51
CA LEU A 216 -1.89 11.84 7.62
C LEU A 216 -0.76 11.10 8.36
N GLN A 217 -0.51 11.43 9.63
CA GLN A 217 0.46 10.72 10.48
C GLN A 217 -0.10 9.38 10.98
N LEU A 218 -1.40 9.28 11.22
CA LEU A 218 -2.06 8.03 11.61
C LEU A 218 -2.19 7.04 10.44
N GLU A 219 -2.19 7.52 9.19
CA GLU A 219 -2.15 6.65 8.00
C GLU A 219 -0.80 5.94 7.82
N THR A 220 0.30 6.54 8.28
CA THR A 220 1.64 5.93 8.18
C THR A 220 1.91 4.93 9.29
N ILE A 221 1.22 5.05 10.43
CA ILE A 221 1.35 4.15 11.58
C ILE A 221 0.20 3.13 11.57
N PRO A 222 0.45 1.81 11.50
CA PRO A 222 -0.62 0.79 11.52
C PRO A 222 -1.30 0.63 12.90
N SER A 223 -2.58 0.25 12.94
CA SER A 223 -3.37 0.17 14.19
C SER A 223 -3.24 -1.18 14.88
N GLU A 224 -3.44 -1.25 16.20
CA GLU A 224 -3.37 -2.50 16.98
C GLU A 224 -4.30 -3.59 16.42
N LYS A 225 -5.50 -3.20 15.96
CA LYS A 225 -6.45 -4.10 15.29
C LYS A 225 -5.97 -4.55 13.91
N GLN A 226 -5.38 -3.64 13.12
CA GLN A 226 -4.76 -4.00 11.84
C GLN A 226 -3.53 -4.90 12.03
N ILE A 227 -2.76 -4.70 13.09
CA ILE A 227 -1.61 -5.52 13.46
C ILE A 227 -2.09 -6.92 13.88
N GLY A 228 -3.14 -7.02 14.71
CA GLY A 228 -3.75 -8.30 15.11
C GLY A 228 -4.30 -9.08 13.91
N MET A 229 -5.06 -8.43 13.02
CA MET A 229 -5.57 -9.07 11.80
C MET A 229 -4.44 -9.50 10.85
N LYS A 230 -3.34 -8.73 10.78
CA LYS A 230 -2.17 -9.08 9.98
C LYS A 230 -1.37 -10.22 10.61
N ALA A 231 -1.22 -10.24 11.94
CA ALA A 231 -0.61 -11.33 12.69
C ALA A 231 -1.39 -12.63 12.48
N GLU A 232 -2.71 -12.58 12.57
CA GLU A 232 -3.59 -13.73 12.29
C GLU A 232 -3.50 -14.18 10.84
N LEU A 233 -3.44 -13.25 9.88
CA LEU A 233 -3.26 -13.60 8.47
C LEU A 233 -1.92 -14.31 8.24
N LEU A 234 -0.84 -13.79 8.81
CA LEU A 234 0.50 -14.37 8.72
C LEU A 234 0.59 -15.70 9.46
N HIS A 235 -0.06 -15.82 10.62
CA HIS A 235 -0.19 -17.06 11.37
C HIS A 235 -0.98 -18.10 10.57
N ARG A 236 -2.10 -17.72 9.96
CA ARG A 236 -2.88 -18.61 9.07
C ARG A 236 -2.08 -19.02 7.85
N MET A 237 -1.32 -18.10 7.25
CA MET A 237 -0.43 -18.41 6.13
C MET A 237 0.71 -19.34 6.56
N HIS A 238 1.30 -19.13 7.74
CA HIS A 238 2.29 -20.03 8.32
C HIS A 238 1.69 -21.42 8.55
N LEU A 239 0.48 -21.50 9.10
CA LEU A 239 -0.23 -22.77 9.31
C LEU A 239 -0.59 -23.48 8.00
N GLU A 240 -0.97 -22.75 6.95
CA GLU A 240 -1.33 -23.32 5.64
C GLU A 240 -0.09 -23.74 4.82
N PHE A 241 0.99 -22.96 4.85
CA PHE A 241 2.15 -23.14 3.97
C PHE A 241 3.35 -23.82 4.64
N LEU A 242 3.62 -23.57 5.93
CA LEU A 242 4.88 -23.94 6.59
C LEU A 242 4.76 -25.09 7.60
N ARG A 243 3.55 -25.38 8.10
CA ARG A 243 3.34 -26.30 9.25
C ARG A 243 3.70 -27.77 9.03
N TYR A 244 3.99 -28.22 7.81
CA TYR A 244 4.25 -29.65 7.56
C TYR A 244 5.60 -29.99 6.92
N ASN A 245 6.33 -29.05 6.31
CA ASN A 245 7.71 -29.28 5.86
C ASN A 245 8.34 -27.97 5.32
N PRO A 246 9.52 -27.52 5.79
CA PRO A 246 10.26 -26.44 5.10
C PRO A 246 10.61 -26.77 3.64
N ALA A 247 10.69 -28.06 3.27
CA ALA A 247 10.85 -28.51 1.89
C ALA A 247 9.62 -28.21 0.99
N ARG A 248 8.45 -27.92 1.57
CA ARG A 248 7.24 -27.68 0.78
C ARG A 248 7.33 -26.39 -0.04
N LEU A 249 8.14 -25.42 0.38
CA LEU A 249 8.36 -24.18 -0.36
C LEU A 249 9.18 -24.41 -1.63
N SER A 250 10.14 -25.34 -1.67
CA SER A 250 10.82 -25.67 -2.93
C SER A 250 9.86 -26.37 -3.90
N GLU A 251 8.96 -27.20 -3.37
CA GLU A 251 7.88 -27.91 -4.10
C GLU A 251 6.69 -27.03 -4.51
N MET A 252 6.52 -25.84 -3.90
CA MET A 252 5.44 -24.92 -4.25
C MET A 252 5.52 -24.50 -5.71
N SER A 253 4.34 -24.41 -6.35
CA SER A 253 4.23 -23.86 -7.69
C SER A 253 4.73 -22.40 -7.71
N TYR A 254 5.21 -21.96 -8.88
CA TYR A 254 5.60 -20.57 -9.07
C TYR A 254 4.50 -19.58 -8.67
N ASP A 255 3.24 -19.90 -9.00
CA ASP A 255 2.11 -19.01 -8.75
C ASP A 255 1.84 -18.88 -7.25
N ASP A 256 2.02 -19.96 -6.49
CA ASP A 256 1.86 -19.95 -5.02
C ASP A 256 3.00 -19.16 -4.35
N LYS A 257 4.25 -19.39 -4.77
CA LYS A 257 5.41 -18.60 -4.31
C LYS A 257 5.20 -17.11 -4.59
N LYS A 258 4.73 -16.77 -5.78
CA LYS A 258 4.47 -15.39 -6.18
C LYS A 258 3.33 -14.76 -5.37
N ALA A 259 2.25 -15.50 -5.13
CA ALA A 259 1.12 -15.04 -4.32
C ALA A 259 1.52 -14.80 -2.86
N LEU A 260 2.37 -15.67 -2.30
CA LEU A 260 2.94 -15.51 -0.96
C LEU A 260 3.73 -14.20 -0.86
N LEU A 261 4.69 -13.99 -1.76
CA LEU A 261 5.52 -12.78 -1.78
C LEU A 261 4.70 -11.51 -2.02
N GLN A 262 3.68 -11.57 -2.88
CA GLN A 262 2.77 -10.43 -3.10
C GLN A 262 2.03 -10.04 -1.84
N LYS A 263 1.53 -11.01 -1.07
CA LYS A 263 0.86 -10.73 0.21
C LYS A 263 1.84 -10.16 1.25
N LEU A 264 3.07 -10.67 1.30
CA LEU A 264 4.11 -10.18 2.21
C LEU A 264 4.54 -8.73 1.88
N PHE A 265 4.59 -8.37 0.60
CA PHE A 265 5.10 -7.08 0.12
C PHE A 265 4.03 -6.12 -0.43
N SER A 266 2.73 -6.34 -0.17
CA SER A 266 1.66 -5.49 -0.73
C SER A 266 1.53 -4.11 -0.06
N GLY A 267 2.36 -3.78 0.93
CA GLY A 267 2.24 -2.54 1.72
C GLY A 267 3.34 -1.51 1.46
N LYS A 268 3.34 -0.50 2.33
CA LYS A 268 4.40 0.51 2.44
C LYS A 268 5.03 0.43 3.84
N THR A 269 6.32 0.76 3.94
CA THR A 269 6.99 0.96 5.22
C THR A 269 6.47 2.25 5.90
N PRO A 270 6.71 2.45 7.20
CA PRO A 270 6.33 3.69 7.91
C PRO A 270 6.84 4.96 7.21
N ASP A 271 8.02 4.89 6.58
CA ASP A 271 8.62 5.98 5.80
C ASP A 271 7.96 6.22 4.42
N GLY A 272 6.85 5.54 4.11
CA GLY A 272 6.12 5.67 2.86
C GLY A 272 6.78 4.98 1.64
N LYS A 273 7.92 4.31 1.81
CA LYS A 273 8.55 3.48 0.76
C LYS A 273 7.77 2.17 0.57
N ARG A 274 7.88 1.55 -0.62
CA ARG A 274 7.18 0.28 -0.90
C ARG A 274 7.85 -0.87 -0.15
N GLN A 275 7.07 -1.81 0.36
CA GLN A 275 7.64 -3.03 0.91
C GLN A 275 8.21 -3.91 -0.21
N GLY A 276 9.29 -4.62 0.10
CA GLY A 276 10.00 -5.45 -0.86
C GLY A 276 11.46 -5.68 -0.48
N VAL A 277 12.21 -6.19 -1.45
CA VAL A 277 13.63 -6.50 -1.33
C VAL A 277 14.43 -5.33 -1.90
N TYR A 278 15.32 -4.78 -1.09
CA TYR A 278 16.18 -3.66 -1.46
C TYR A 278 17.61 -4.14 -1.61
N ILE A 279 18.27 -3.77 -2.70
CA ILE A 279 19.65 -4.19 -2.99
C ILE A 279 20.57 -2.99 -2.93
N THR A 280 21.73 -3.17 -2.32
CA THR A 280 22.83 -2.20 -2.32
C THR A 280 24.18 -2.89 -2.43
N PHE A 281 25.18 -2.13 -2.85
CA PHE A 281 26.59 -2.53 -2.90
C PHE A 281 27.38 -1.36 -2.31
N ASN A 282 28.35 -1.69 -1.47
CA ASN A 282 29.16 -0.75 -0.72
C ASN A 282 30.57 -1.32 -0.53
N ASP A 283 31.55 -0.44 -0.29
CA ASP A 283 32.97 -0.80 -0.25
C ASP A 283 33.28 -1.87 0.82
N THR A 284 32.48 -1.94 1.88
CA THR A 284 32.58 -2.93 2.96
C THR A 284 31.96 -4.29 2.60
N HIS A 285 31.02 -4.34 1.65
CA HIS A 285 30.37 -5.56 1.17
C HIS A 285 30.35 -5.58 -0.36
N PRO A 286 31.50 -5.89 -1.00
CA PRO A 286 31.64 -5.85 -2.46
C PRO A 286 30.74 -6.88 -3.18
N ASN A 287 30.33 -7.95 -2.47
CA ASN A 287 29.41 -8.95 -2.99
C ASN A 287 27.94 -8.48 -2.98
N GLY A 288 27.66 -7.37 -2.28
CA GLY A 288 26.34 -6.76 -2.13
C GLY A 288 25.61 -7.17 -0.85
N ILE A 289 24.58 -6.38 -0.54
CA ILE A 289 23.67 -6.58 0.58
C ILE A 289 22.25 -6.53 0.03
N TYR A 290 21.37 -7.38 0.56
CA TYR A 290 19.94 -7.23 0.36
C TYR A 290 19.22 -7.01 1.70
N THR A 291 18.23 -6.13 1.69
CA THR A 291 17.38 -5.83 2.84
C THR A 291 15.94 -6.13 2.48
N ILE A 292 15.33 -7.09 3.15
CA ILE A 292 13.90 -7.38 3.05
C ILE A 292 13.17 -6.40 3.96
N LYS A 293 12.52 -5.40 3.36
CA LYS A 293 11.66 -4.43 4.06
C LYS A 293 10.22 -4.91 3.98
N GLY A 294 9.82 -5.72 4.95
CA GLY A 294 8.48 -6.30 5.08
C GLY A 294 7.55 -5.51 6.01
N GLN A 295 6.39 -6.09 6.34
CA GLN A 295 5.43 -5.52 7.30
C GLN A 295 5.85 -5.65 8.76
N LEU A 296 6.78 -6.56 9.07
CA LEU A 296 7.02 -7.02 10.43
C LEU A 296 8.42 -6.67 10.94
N ARG A 297 9.42 -6.81 10.08
CA ARG A 297 10.82 -6.61 10.43
C ARG A 297 11.63 -6.34 9.17
N GLU A 298 12.70 -5.56 9.31
CA GLU A 298 13.75 -5.51 8.30
C GLU A 298 14.69 -6.69 8.52
N ILE A 299 14.86 -7.53 7.48
CA ILE A 299 15.83 -8.62 7.48
C ILE A 299 16.97 -8.19 6.56
N ILE A 300 18.20 -8.25 7.07
CA ILE A 300 19.40 -7.94 6.30
C ILE A 300 20.09 -9.25 5.99
N GLY A 301 20.30 -9.52 4.70
CA GLY A 301 21.03 -10.66 4.20
C GLY A 301 22.19 -10.22 3.30
N TYR A 302 23.15 -11.11 3.15
CA TYR A 302 24.37 -10.88 2.36
C TYR A 302 24.42 -11.86 1.18
N PHE A 303 25.03 -11.44 0.08
CA PHE A 303 25.29 -12.36 -1.02
C PHE A 303 26.56 -13.18 -0.73
N ASP A 304 26.47 -14.50 -0.91
CA ASP A 304 27.65 -15.36 -0.96
C ASP A 304 28.48 -15.04 -2.21
N SER A 305 29.79 -15.25 -2.15
CA SER A 305 30.85 -14.57 -2.91
C SER A 305 30.93 -14.73 -4.44
N ASN A 306 29.81 -14.76 -5.20
CA ASN A 306 29.81 -14.83 -6.68
C ASN A 306 28.51 -14.31 -7.37
N VAL A 307 27.96 -13.14 -6.99
CA VAL A 307 26.62 -12.70 -7.48
C VAL A 307 26.64 -11.54 -8.48
N THR A 308 27.77 -10.88 -8.69
CA THR A 308 27.92 -9.80 -9.67
C THR A 308 28.53 -10.32 -10.96
N SER A 309 27.78 -10.27 -12.06
CA SER A 309 28.41 -10.15 -13.38
C SER A 309 28.84 -8.70 -13.52
N VAL A 310 30.10 -8.43 -13.18
CA VAL A 310 30.77 -7.20 -13.59
C VAL A 310 31.04 -7.34 -15.08
N ASP A 311 30.05 -7.00 -15.90
CA ASP A 311 30.32 -6.70 -17.30
C ASP A 311 30.86 -5.27 -17.31
N ALA A 312 32.19 -5.21 -17.27
CA ALA A 312 32.97 -4.03 -17.60
C ALA A 312 32.76 -3.71 -19.09
N ASP A 313 32.40 -2.46 -19.36
CA ASP A 313 32.85 -1.74 -20.54
C ASP A 313 33.71 -0.56 -20.05
#